data_AF-A0A0D1DQG5-F1
#
_entry.id   AF-A0A0D1DQG5-F1
#
_cell.length_a   1.000
_cell.length_b   1.000
_cell.length_c   1.000
_cell.angle_alpha   90.00
_cell.angle_beta   90.00
_cell.angle_gamma   90.00
#
_symmetry.space_group_name_H-M   'P 1'
#
loop_
_entity.id
_entity.type
_entity.pdbx_description
1 polymer ?
#
loop_
_entity_poly.entity_id
_entity_poly.type
_entity_poly.pdbx_seq_one_letter_code
_entity_poly.pdbx_strand_id
1 'polypeptide(L)'
;MAAARNGGAAHAAISTNGNGQGVVSMLLRPVLVLAFALLHLVYQVILLARQTKIAIQKTIQADAVGPPASFTCLEDLLAAYERSPDSIRVPNHLAVVLADTSPSSIRLYLSTVFQRIGRRETTARHDDIWYEFRAQYQAAVQEKRASDVAAIVHLARVSGVQQLSVYTSEPLSRSALQSMCRTLQSGYKTKVVLVQQQHQQQQSQSQQQEAGSEEGGRGIAGGDDAGSWTRYDSLRKRANRSAATKSSESSSTNSPESTASSDSETGPCSLDETMASSYTADSEGQEVSAATVNVCIGIDASRRSDRTRLAPNACGSTPVLQVSLLSRQDGQKRFLDIVSSLIEQQATSYLYTVLMPDMKAHASSGKRFSSSSLRKSWMTKRDSLTAELSVAELDRSLLEAGYTDEPDLLVVFGERAGLRKLYGFPAWPLRVTDLFFDPDTNAKRAYGASDFVAALTKLGKMEQRYGR
;
A
#
# COMPACT_ATOMS: atom_id res chain seq x y z
N MET A 1 -22.15 -54.45 -18.07
CA MET A 1 -22.90 -54.00 -19.27
C MET A 1 -21.96 -53.14 -20.10
N ALA A 2 -21.61 -53.37 -21.35
CA ALA A 2 -22.02 -54.33 -22.38
C ALA A 2 -20.75 -54.73 -23.17
N ALA A 3 -20.55 -56.03 -23.35
CA ALA A 3 -20.60 -56.75 -24.63
C ALA A 3 -19.33 -56.65 -25.50
N ALA A 4 -18.60 -57.77 -25.47
CA ALA A 4 -17.54 -58.16 -26.38
C ALA A 4 -18.01 -58.23 -27.83
N ARG A 5 -17.10 -57.98 -28.78
CA ARG A 5 -17.24 -58.46 -30.15
C ARG A 5 -15.88 -58.83 -30.72
N ASN A 6 -15.57 -60.12 -30.61
CA ASN A 6 -14.54 -60.79 -31.40
C ASN A 6 -14.96 -60.81 -32.86
N GLY A 7 -14.09 -60.32 -33.74
CA GLY A 7 -14.19 -60.48 -35.18
C GLY A 7 -12.82 -60.86 -35.72
N GLY A 8 -12.57 -62.16 -35.83
CA GLY A 8 -11.45 -62.69 -36.58
C GLY A 8 -11.70 -62.49 -38.08
N ALA A 9 -10.73 -61.92 -38.77
CA ALA A 9 -10.65 -61.95 -40.22
C ALA A 9 -9.21 -62.26 -40.61
N ALA A 10 -9.06 -63.43 -41.23
CA ALA A 10 -7.83 -63.90 -41.85
C ALA A 10 -7.35 -62.89 -42.90
N HIS A 11 -6.08 -62.51 -42.83
CA HIS A 11 -5.39 -61.90 -43.96
C HIS A 11 -4.15 -62.71 -44.31
N ALA A 12 -4.13 -63.09 -45.57
CA ALA A 12 -3.17 -63.95 -46.23
C ALA A 12 -1.73 -63.45 -46.10
N ALA A 13 -0.83 -64.38 -45.81
CA ALA A 13 0.60 -64.21 -45.97
C ALA A 13 0.92 -64.09 -47.48
N ILE A 14 1.14 -62.86 -47.94
CA ILE A 14 1.74 -62.58 -49.24
C ILE A 14 3.25 -62.43 -49.00
N SER A 15 4.00 -63.51 -49.27
CA SER A 15 5.45 -63.45 -49.42
C SER A 15 5.77 -62.77 -50.75
N THR A 16 6.28 -61.55 -50.70
CA THR A 16 6.90 -60.90 -51.85
C THR A 16 8.40 -60.82 -51.61
N ASN A 17 9.11 -61.71 -52.32
CA ASN A 17 10.54 -61.63 -52.55
C ASN A 17 10.89 -60.31 -53.23
N GLY A 18 11.84 -59.57 -52.67
CA GLY A 18 12.32 -58.30 -53.21
C GLY A 18 13.65 -57.88 -52.60
N ASN A 19 14.71 -58.66 -52.87
CA ASN A 19 16.06 -58.52 -52.31
C ASN A 19 16.87 -57.31 -52.84
N GLY A 20 16.22 -56.19 -53.17
CA GLY A 20 16.85 -54.98 -53.74
C GLY A 20 16.62 -53.68 -52.96
N GLN A 21 15.81 -53.66 -51.91
CA GLN A 21 15.41 -52.42 -51.21
C GLN A 21 16.20 -52.12 -49.92
N GLY A 22 17.25 -52.89 -49.59
CA GLY A 22 17.91 -52.85 -48.28
C GLY A 22 18.63 -51.55 -47.93
N VAL A 23 19.33 -50.91 -48.87
CA VAL A 23 20.19 -49.75 -48.54
C VAL A 23 19.43 -48.43 -48.62
N VAL A 24 18.59 -48.24 -49.66
CA VAL A 24 17.82 -47.00 -49.84
C VAL A 24 16.78 -46.84 -48.73
N SER A 25 16.12 -47.92 -48.30
CA SER A 25 15.14 -47.85 -47.20
C SER A 25 15.78 -47.58 -45.83
N MET A 26 17.02 -48.05 -45.60
CA MET A 26 17.74 -47.77 -44.36
C MET A 26 18.26 -46.33 -44.27
N LEU A 27 18.60 -45.68 -45.38
CA LEU A 27 18.98 -44.25 -45.40
C LEU A 27 17.76 -43.32 -45.41
N LEU A 28 16.66 -43.72 -46.04
CA LEU A 28 15.46 -42.90 -46.16
C LEU A 28 14.71 -42.75 -44.83
N ARG A 29 14.69 -43.79 -43.99
CA ARG A 29 14.00 -43.77 -42.68
C ARG A 29 14.49 -42.66 -41.73
N PRO A 30 15.79 -42.49 -41.42
CA PRO A 30 16.25 -41.43 -40.53
C PRO A 30 15.98 -40.02 -41.11
N VAL A 31 16.07 -39.86 -42.44
CA VAL A 31 15.72 -38.60 -43.11
C VAL A 31 14.24 -38.28 -42.96
N LEU A 32 13.35 -39.26 -43.14
CA LEU A 32 11.91 -39.10 -42.92
C LEU A 32 11.57 -38.79 -41.45
N VAL A 33 12.25 -39.44 -40.49
CA VAL A 33 12.08 -39.16 -39.06
C VAL A 33 12.54 -37.74 -38.71
N LEU A 34 13.68 -37.30 -39.26
CA LEU A 34 14.17 -35.94 -39.06
C LEU A 34 13.23 -34.90 -39.68
N ALA A 35 12.75 -35.14 -40.91
CA ALA A 35 11.78 -34.27 -41.56
C ALA A 35 10.47 -34.18 -40.77
N PHE A 36 9.98 -35.31 -40.24
CA PHE A 36 8.81 -35.35 -39.37
C PHE A 36 9.05 -34.58 -38.06
N ALA A 37 10.20 -34.75 -37.42
CA ALA A 37 10.56 -34.02 -36.20
C ALA A 37 10.66 -32.50 -36.43
N LEU A 38 11.27 -32.08 -37.54
CA LEU A 38 11.34 -30.67 -37.93
C LEU A 38 9.97 -30.09 -38.23
N LEU A 39 9.12 -30.82 -38.97
CA LEU A 39 7.75 -30.40 -39.26
C LEU A 39 6.91 -30.31 -37.98
N HIS A 40 7.09 -31.25 -37.05
CA HIS A 40 6.42 -31.20 -35.76
C HIS A 40 6.90 -30.03 -34.91
N LEU A 41 8.20 -29.71 -34.93
CA LEU A 41 8.75 -28.54 -34.25
C LEU A 41 8.19 -27.25 -34.83
N VAL A 42 8.16 -27.10 -36.15
CA VAL A 42 7.55 -25.94 -36.83
C VAL A 42 6.07 -25.81 -36.47
N TYR A 43 5.33 -26.93 -36.46
CA TYR A 43 3.92 -26.94 -36.05
C TYR A 43 3.74 -26.48 -34.58
N GLN A 44 4.57 -26.95 -33.66
CA GLN A 44 4.54 -26.51 -32.26
C GLN A 44 4.87 -25.03 -32.12
N VAL A 45 5.83 -24.50 -32.90
CA VAL A 45 6.15 -23.06 -32.93
C VAL A 45 4.97 -22.24 -33.46
N ILE A 46 4.28 -22.70 -34.51
CA ILE A 46 3.09 -22.02 -35.05
C ILE A 46 1.94 -22.05 -34.03
N LEU A 47 1.70 -23.19 -33.37
CA LEU A 47 0.69 -23.29 -32.31
C LEU A 47 1.01 -22.34 -31.15
N LEU A 48 2.26 -22.32 -30.71
CA LEU A 48 2.72 -21.41 -29.67
C LEU A 48 2.52 -19.95 -30.10
N ALA A 49 2.89 -19.59 -31.34
CA ALA A 49 2.70 -18.24 -31.89
C ALA A 49 1.22 -17.83 -31.98
N ARG A 50 0.32 -18.77 -32.32
CA ARG A 50 -1.13 -18.51 -32.32
C ARG A 50 -1.67 -18.35 -30.90
N GLN A 51 -1.26 -19.20 -29.98
CA GLN A 51 -1.67 -19.12 -28.58
C GLN A 51 -1.16 -17.84 -27.92
N THR A 52 0.08 -17.43 -28.19
CA THR A 52 0.62 -16.15 -27.71
C THR A 52 -0.11 -14.97 -28.34
N LYS A 53 -0.42 -15.00 -29.64
CA LYS A 53 -1.22 -13.94 -30.28
C LYS A 53 -2.61 -13.81 -29.63
N ILE A 54 -3.32 -14.92 -29.40
CA ILE A 54 -4.64 -14.89 -28.74
C ILE A 54 -4.51 -14.39 -27.30
N ALA A 55 -3.48 -14.81 -26.56
CA ALA A 55 -3.23 -14.33 -25.20
C ALA A 55 -2.89 -12.83 -25.17
N ILE A 56 -2.08 -12.35 -26.12
CA ILE A 56 -1.75 -10.93 -26.28
C ILE A 56 -2.99 -10.14 -26.65
N GLN A 57 -3.80 -10.61 -27.60
CA GLN A 57 -5.02 -9.92 -28.01
C GLN A 57 -6.05 -9.86 -26.87
N LYS A 58 -6.21 -10.96 -26.11
CA LYS A 58 -7.09 -10.97 -24.93
C LYS A 58 -6.59 -10.05 -23.82
N THR A 59 -5.27 -9.95 -23.61
CA THR A 59 -4.71 -9.01 -22.62
C THR A 59 -4.88 -7.56 -23.06
N ILE A 60 -4.64 -7.25 -24.34
CA ILE A 60 -4.87 -5.92 -24.91
C ILE A 60 -6.36 -5.53 -24.87
N GLN A 61 -7.27 -6.46 -25.18
CA GLN A 61 -8.72 -6.18 -25.14
C GLN A 61 -9.26 -6.08 -23.70
N ALA A 62 -8.70 -6.82 -22.74
CA ALA A 62 -9.10 -6.73 -21.33
C ALA A 62 -8.63 -5.43 -20.65
N ASP A 63 -7.64 -4.75 -21.23
CA ASP A 63 -7.11 -3.45 -20.77
C ASP A 63 -7.70 -2.26 -21.56
N ALA A 64 -8.88 -2.42 -22.19
CA ALA A 64 -9.59 -1.30 -22.82
C ALA A 64 -9.96 -0.18 -21.83
N VAL A 65 -9.91 -0.46 -20.52
CA VAL A 65 -10.05 0.54 -19.48
C VAL A 65 -8.68 1.13 -19.16
N GLY A 66 -8.57 2.46 -19.26
CA GLY A 66 -7.32 3.20 -19.20
C GLY A 66 -6.46 2.92 -17.95
N PRO A 67 -5.17 3.28 -17.99
CA PRO A 67 -4.28 3.12 -16.84
C PRO A 67 -4.85 3.85 -15.62
N PRO A 68 -4.56 3.41 -14.37
CA PRO A 68 -5.08 4.08 -13.17
C PRO A 68 -4.81 5.59 -13.14
N ALA A 69 -3.74 6.05 -13.81
CA ALA A 69 -3.37 7.46 -13.90
C ALA A 69 -4.34 8.33 -14.71
N SER A 70 -5.26 7.72 -15.47
CA SER A 70 -6.26 8.44 -16.25
C SER A 70 -7.43 8.98 -15.43
N PHE A 71 -7.62 8.49 -14.20
CA PHE A 71 -8.75 8.87 -13.36
C PHE A 71 -8.40 10.07 -12.47
N THR A 72 -9.23 11.11 -12.47
CA THR A 72 -9.00 12.30 -11.64
C THR A 72 -9.91 12.38 -10.43
N CYS A 73 -11.13 11.84 -10.56
CA CYS A 73 -12.12 11.71 -9.49
C CYS A 73 -12.84 10.35 -9.52
N LEU A 74 -13.71 10.12 -8.54
CA LEU A 74 -14.50 8.90 -8.44
C LEU A 74 -15.48 8.78 -9.60
N GLU A 75 -16.11 9.87 -10.03
CA GLU A 75 -17.10 9.89 -11.10
C GLU A 75 -16.49 9.42 -12.44
N ASP A 76 -15.28 9.89 -12.77
CA ASP A 76 -14.52 9.42 -13.94
C ASP A 76 -14.27 7.91 -13.87
N LEU A 77 -13.86 7.44 -12.70
CA LEU A 77 -13.58 6.03 -12.44
C LEU A 77 -14.86 5.20 -12.62
N LEU A 78 -15.99 5.65 -12.09
CA LEU A 78 -17.25 4.90 -12.19
C LEU A 78 -17.85 4.94 -13.59
N ALA A 79 -17.73 6.06 -14.29
CA ALA A 79 -18.17 6.21 -15.68
C ALA A 79 -17.43 5.23 -16.61
N ALA A 80 -16.12 5.06 -16.42
CA ALA A 80 -15.32 4.12 -17.20
C ALA A 80 -15.71 2.63 -17.01
N TYR A 81 -16.40 2.32 -15.91
CA TYR A 81 -16.90 0.97 -15.59
C TYR A 81 -18.43 0.86 -15.66
N GLU A 82 -19.12 1.87 -16.21
CA GLU A 82 -20.59 1.92 -16.35
C GLU A 82 -21.32 1.65 -15.01
N ARG A 83 -20.78 2.17 -13.89
CA ARG A 83 -21.37 2.03 -12.55
C ARG A 83 -22.07 3.32 -12.11
N SER A 84 -23.25 3.18 -11.51
CA SER A 84 -23.93 4.30 -10.87
C SER A 84 -23.24 4.67 -9.56
N PRO A 85 -23.03 5.97 -9.25
CA PRO A 85 -22.45 6.41 -7.97
C PRO A 85 -23.25 5.92 -6.76
N ASP A 86 -24.57 5.80 -6.87
CA ASP A 86 -25.45 5.36 -5.79
C ASP A 86 -25.26 3.88 -5.42
N SER A 87 -24.67 3.09 -6.32
CA SER A 87 -24.42 1.67 -6.10
C SER A 87 -23.13 1.38 -5.32
N ILE A 88 -22.37 2.44 -5.02
CA ILE A 88 -21.03 2.33 -4.47
C ILE A 88 -20.94 3.04 -3.13
N ARG A 89 -20.33 2.36 -2.17
CA ARG A 89 -20.01 2.91 -0.86
C ARG A 89 -18.50 3.05 -0.76
N VAL A 90 -18.04 4.26 -0.44
CA VAL A 90 -16.63 4.53 -0.16
C VAL A 90 -16.36 4.25 1.31
N PRO A 91 -15.39 3.38 1.66
CA PRO A 91 -14.99 3.16 3.05
C PRO A 91 -14.20 4.37 3.58
N ASN A 92 -14.38 4.68 4.87
CA ASN A 92 -13.53 5.65 5.56
C ASN A 92 -12.12 5.07 5.73
N HIS A 93 -12.04 3.78 6.08
CA HIS A 93 -10.79 3.04 6.20
C HIS A 93 -10.78 1.81 5.28
N LEU A 94 -9.97 1.87 4.22
CA LEU A 94 -9.68 0.75 3.34
C LEU A 94 -8.39 0.04 3.77
N ALA A 95 -8.43 -1.27 3.89
CA ALA A 95 -7.23 -2.08 4.04
C ALA A 95 -7.02 -2.97 2.81
N VAL A 96 -5.78 -3.12 2.36
CA VAL A 96 -5.43 -3.95 1.21
C VAL A 96 -4.26 -4.86 1.58
N VAL A 97 -4.45 -6.17 1.44
CA VAL A 97 -3.41 -7.19 1.58
C VAL A 97 -2.91 -7.55 0.21
N LEU A 98 -1.66 -7.17 -0.07
CA LEU A 98 -0.94 -7.58 -1.25
C LEU A 98 -0.29 -8.93 -0.98
N ALA A 99 -0.96 -10.01 -1.37
CA ALA A 99 -0.37 -11.32 -1.39
C ALA A 99 0.85 -11.34 -2.31
N ASP A 100 1.80 -12.23 -2.04
CA ASP A 100 3.03 -12.34 -2.81
C ASP A 100 2.75 -12.80 -4.24
N THR A 101 2.50 -11.82 -5.10
CA THR A 101 2.39 -12.02 -6.53
C THR A 101 3.78 -12.18 -7.11
N SER A 102 4.25 -13.42 -7.17
CA SER A 102 5.51 -13.70 -7.84
C SER A 102 5.45 -13.18 -9.28
N PRO A 103 6.37 -12.29 -9.71
CA PRO A 103 6.49 -11.95 -11.11
C PRO A 103 6.75 -13.25 -11.88
N SER A 104 6.39 -13.27 -13.17
CA SER A 104 6.60 -14.46 -13.98
C SER A 104 8.09 -14.84 -13.99
N SER A 105 8.45 -15.86 -13.21
CA SER A 105 9.83 -16.32 -13.02
C SER A 105 10.50 -16.68 -14.35
N ILE A 106 9.71 -17.15 -15.32
CA ILE A 106 10.14 -17.47 -16.68
C ILE A 106 10.63 -16.23 -17.43
N ARG A 107 9.91 -15.10 -17.35
CA ARG A 107 10.31 -13.88 -18.06
C ARG A 107 11.62 -13.34 -17.51
N LEU A 108 11.74 -13.31 -16.18
CA LEU A 108 12.97 -12.91 -15.51
C LEU A 108 14.12 -13.85 -15.87
N TYR A 109 13.87 -15.17 -15.82
CA TYR A 109 14.88 -16.18 -16.16
C TYR A 109 15.38 -16.01 -17.60
N LEU A 110 14.46 -15.93 -18.57
CA LEU A 110 14.83 -15.69 -19.96
C LEU A 110 15.60 -14.38 -20.12
N SER A 111 15.17 -13.29 -19.46
CA SER A 111 15.88 -12.01 -19.52
C SER A 111 17.31 -12.10 -18.97
N THR A 112 17.53 -12.81 -17.87
CA THR A 112 18.87 -13.02 -17.29
C THR A 112 19.77 -13.85 -18.21
N VAL A 113 19.22 -14.91 -18.81
CA VAL A 113 19.94 -15.75 -19.79
C VAL A 113 20.33 -14.93 -21.02
N PHE A 114 19.40 -14.14 -21.58
CA PHE A 114 19.69 -13.31 -22.76
C PHE A 114 20.67 -12.18 -22.48
N GLN A 115 20.56 -11.49 -21.32
CA GLN A 115 21.53 -10.46 -20.93
C GLN A 115 22.95 -11.02 -20.81
N ARG A 116 23.09 -12.27 -20.34
CA ARG A 116 24.38 -12.94 -20.21
C ARG A 116 24.94 -13.41 -21.55
N ILE A 117 24.10 -13.97 -22.44
CA ILE A 117 24.51 -14.32 -23.81
C ILE A 117 25.01 -13.08 -24.57
N GLY A 118 24.43 -11.90 -24.31
CA GLY A 118 24.87 -10.63 -24.89
C GLY A 118 26.19 -10.08 -24.32
N ARG A 119 26.55 -10.45 -23.08
CA ARG A 119 27.83 -10.07 -22.46
C ARG A 119 28.88 -11.13 -22.75
N ARG A 120 29.53 -11.03 -23.92
CA ARG A 120 30.70 -11.86 -24.25
C ARG A 120 31.77 -11.71 -23.16
N GLU A 121 32.11 -12.84 -22.56
CA GLU A 121 33.00 -13.02 -21.43
C GLU A 121 34.38 -12.40 -21.67
N THR A 122 34.71 -11.40 -20.87
CA THR A 122 36.10 -11.14 -20.50
C THR A 122 36.15 -11.16 -18.98
N THR A 123 36.65 -12.28 -18.43
CA THR A 123 37.23 -12.45 -17.08
C THR A 123 36.35 -12.38 -15.83
N ALA A 124 35.04 -12.59 -15.91
CA ALA A 124 34.21 -12.66 -14.70
C ALA A 124 34.43 -13.98 -13.93
N ARG A 125 34.87 -13.86 -12.67
CA ARG A 125 34.91 -14.92 -11.65
C ARG A 125 33.56 -15.65 -11.59
N HIS A 126 33.61 -16.88 -11.06
CA HIS A 126 32.51 -17.82 -10.94
C HIS A 126 31.42 -17.34 -9.93
N ASP A 127 30.83 -16.18 -10.19
CA ASP A 127 29.72 -15.64 -9.41
C ASP A 127 28.49 -16.52 -9.66
N ASP A 128 27.87 -16.95 -8.56
CA ASP A 128 26.72 -17.85 -8.55
C ASP A 128 25.53 -17.21 -9.28
N ILE A 129 25.20 -17.76 -10.45
CA ILE A 129 24.10 -17.33 -11.33
C ILE A 129 22.78 -17.26 -10.54
N TRP A 130 22.60 -18.18 -9.59
CA TRP A 130 21.38 -18.25 -8.81
C TRP A 130 21.27 -17.11 -7.81
N TYR A 131 22.39 -16.61 -7.30
CA TYR A 131 22.41 -15.45 -6.42
C TYR A 131 21.96 -14.19 -7.17
N GLU A 132 22.55 -13.92 -8.34
CA GLU A 132 22.16 -12.78 -9.19
C GLU A 132 20.69 -12.86 -9.62
N PHE A 133 20.24 -14.04 -10.07
CA PHE A 133 18.84 -14.26 -10.44
C PHE A 133 17.89 -14.00 -9.26
N ARG A 134 18.20 -14.49 -8.05
CA ARG A 134 17.37 -14.24 -6.86
C ARG A 134 17.34 -12.76 -6.49
N ALA A 135 18.47 -12.07 -6.58
CA ALA A 135 18.55 -10.63 -6.29
C ALA A 135 17.71 -9.82 -7.30
N GLN A 136 17.84 -10.11 -8.60
CA GLN A 136 17.04 -9.46 -9.65
C GLN A 136 15.55 -9.79 -9.52
N TYR A 137 15.22 -11.04 -9.19
CA TYR A 137 13.86 -11.47 -8.94
C TYR A 137 13.23 -10.72 -7.75
N GLN A 138 13.95 -10.62 -6.63
CA GLN A 138 13.50 -9.84 -5.47
C GLN A 138 13.34 -8.36 -5.79
N ALA A 139 14.27 -7.76 -6.55
CA ALA A 139 14.17 -6.38 -6.99
C ALA A 139 12.91 -6.16 -7.86
N ALA A 140 12.63 -7.06 -8.80
CA ALA A 140 11.43 -7.01 -9.64
C ALA A 140 10.13 -7.21 -8.85
N VAL A 141 10.12 -8.10 -7.85
CA VAL A 141 8.99 -8.25 -6.91
C VAL A 141 8.72 -6.94 -6.18
N GLN A 142 9.78 -6.33 -5.63
CA GLN A 142 9.69 -5.09 -4.86
C GLN A 142 9.25 -3.90 -5.72
N GLU A 143 9.73 -3.82 -6.96
CA GLU A 143 9.29 -2.81 -7.93
C GLU A 143 7.82 -3.00 -8.32
N LYS A 144 7.38 -4.24 -8.55
CA LYS A 144 5.97 -4.54 -8.81
C LYS A 144 5.10 -4.11 -7.61
N ARG A 145 5.48 -4.50 -6.38
CA ARG A 145 4.77 -4.10 -5.16
C ARG A 145 4.70 -2.58 -5.04
N ALA A 146 5.80 -1.87 -5.29
CA ALA A 146 5.82 -0.41 -5.28
C ALA A 146 4.85 0.22 -6.29
N SER A 147 4.76 -0.36 -7.49
CA SER A 147 3.80 0.06 -8.52
C SER A 147 2.36 -0.22 -8.13
N ASP A 148 2.06 -1.41 -7.61
CA ASP A 148 0.72 -1.81 -7.15
C ASP A 148 0.26 -0.92 -5.98
N VAL A 149 1.13 -0.68 -4.99
CA VAL A 149 0.86 0.24 -3.87
C VAL A 149 0.58 1.65 -4.38
N ALA A 150 1.37 2.17 -5.34
CA ALA A 150 1.14 3.49 -5.91
C ALA A 150 -0.22 3.59 -6.62
N ALA A 151 -0.62 2.55 -7.38
CA ALA A 151 -1.93 2.48 -8.01
C ALA A 151 -3.07 2.47 -6.96
N ILE A 152 -2.96 1.65 -5.91
CA ILE A 152 -3.94 1.59 -4.82
C ILE A 152 -4.06 2.94 -4.11
N VAL A 153 -2.93 3.58 -3.79
CA VAL A 153 -2.92 4.92 -3.15
C VAL A 153 -3.62 5.94 -4.02
N HIS A 154 -3.36 5.94 -5.33
CA HIS A 154 -4.01 6.84 -6.26
C HIS A 154 -5.53 6.57 -6.36
N LEU A 155 -5.94 5.31 -6.49
CA LEU A 155 -7.35 4.90 -6.57
C LEU A 155 -8.12 5.23 -5.29
N ALA A 156 -7.52 4.98 -4.12
CA ALA A 156 -8.08 5.35 -2.83
C ALA A 156 -8.25 6.88 -2.71
N ARG A 157 -7.26 7.65 -3.17
CA ARG A 157 -7.30 9.11 -3.18
C ARG A 157 -8.42 9.66 -4.06
N VAL A 158 -8.53 9.23 -5.32
CA VAL A 158 -9.58 9.71 -6.24
C VAL A 158 -10.98 9.35 -5.75
N SER A 159 -11.08 8.26 -4.98
CA SER A 159 -12.35 7.78 -4.44
C SER A 159 -12.76 8.46 -3.14
N GLY A 160 -11.90 9.28 -2.53
CA GLY A 160 -12.20 9.96 -1.27
C GLY A 160 -12.02 9.12 -0.01
N VAL A 161 -11.25 8.02 -0.07
CA VAL A 161 -10.89 7.24 1.11
C VAL A 161 -10.04 8.11 2.05
N GLN A 162 -10.32 8.08 3.36
CA GLN A 162 -9.61 8.90 4.34
C GLN A 162 -8.36 8.20 4.88
N GLN A 163 -8.46 6.88 5.09
CA GLN A 163 -7.40 6.06 5.65
C GLN A 163 -7.20 4.81 4.79
N LEU A 164 -5.95 4.53 4.43
CA LEU A 164 -5.55 3.39 3.63
C LEU A 164 -4.44 2.61 4.36
N SER A 165 -4.69 1.35 4.70
CA SER A 165 -3.66 0.43 5.21
C SER A 165 -3.26 -0.55 4.12
N VAL A 166 -2.02 -0.50 3.64
CA VAL A 166 -1.53 -1.47 2.65
C VAL A 166 -0.55 -2.42 3.32
N TYR A 167 -0.86 -3.72 3.30
CA TYR A 167 -0.05 -4.76 3.91
C TYR A 167 0.74 -5.56 2.88
N THR A 168 2.03 -5.72 3.14
CA THR A 168 2.92 -6.61 2.41
C THR A 168 3.56 -7.64 3.35
N SER A 169 3.91 -8.82 2.84
CA SER A 169 4.58 -9.87 3.63
C SER A 169 5.92 -9.42 4.20
N GLU A 170 6.65 -8.63 3.44
CA GLU A 170 7.95 -8.04 3.78
C GLU A 170 7.85 -6.52 3.75
N PRO A 171 8.63 -5.81 4.59
CA PRO A 171 8.71 -4.36 4.49
C PRO A 171 9.24 -3.95 3.11
N LEU A 172 8.69 -2.86 2.56
CA LEU A 172 9.18 -2.30 1.30
C LEU A 172 10.61 -1.80 1.48
N SER A 173 11.49 -2.16 0.56
CA SER A 173 12.87 -1.66 0.57
C SER A 173 12.89 -0.14 0.32
N ARG A 174 13.98 0.53 0.73
CA ARG A 174 14.14 1.98 0.50
C ARG A 174 14.07 2.34 -0.99
N SER A 175 14.61 1.49 -1.87
CA SER A 175 14.52 1.69 -3.33
C SER A 175 13.10 1.52 -3.85
N ALA A 176 12.34 0.54 -3.34
CA ALA A 176 10.94 0.34 -3.68
C ALA A 176 10.07 1.51 -3.22
N LEU A 177 10.29 2.02 -2.00
CA LEU A 177 9.62 3.22 -1.48
C LEU A 177 9.92 4.46 -2.33
N GLN A 178 11.17 4.66 -2.74
CA GLN A 178 11.54 5.75 -3.65
C GLN A 178 10.87 5.58 -5.03
N SER A 179 10.83 4.37 -5.57
CA SER A 179 10.13 4.06 -6.82
C SER A 179 8.65 4.39 -6.71
N MET A 180 7.98 3.92 -5.65
CA MET A 180 6.57 4.23 -5.35
C MET A 180 6.33 5.74 -5.26
N CYS A 181 7.18 6.48 -4.53
CA CYS A 181 7.05 7.94 -4.41
C CYS A 181 7.23 8.64 -5.76
N ARG A 182 8.19 8.20 -6.58
CA ARG A 182 8.37 8.72 -7.94
C ARG A 182 7.14 8.45 -8.79
N THR A 183 6.61 7.23 -8.80
CA THR A 183 5.40 6.88 -9.55
C THR A 183 4.20 7.71 -9.11
N LEU A 184 4.04 7.96 -7.80
CA LEU A 184 3.01 8.86 -7.27
C LEU A 184 3.20 10.31 -7.74
N GLN A 185 4.42 10.83 -7.70
CA GLN A 185 4.70 12.22 -8.07
C GLN A 185 4.64 12.44 -9.60
N SER A 186 5.33 11.62 -10.39
CA SER A 186 5.43 11.80 -11.84
C SER A 186 4.29 11.16 -12.61
N GLY A 187 3.85 9.96 -12.20
CA GLY A 187 2.78 9.23 -12.88
C GLY A 187 1.38 9.71 -12.49
N TYR A 188 1.17 9.94 -11.18
CA TYR A 188 -0.15 10.25 -10.63
C TYR A 188 -0.31 11.70 -10.17
N LYS A 189 0.69 12.57 -10.38
CA LYS A 189 0.70 13.99 -9.95
C LYS A 189 0.32 14.19 -8.48
N THR A 190 0.69 13.23 -7.63
CA THR A 190 0.30 13.16 -6.22
C THR A 190 1.50 13.52 -5.34
N LYS A 191 1.35 14.53 -4.49
CA LYS A 191 2.41 14.96 -3.58
C LYS A 191 2.49 14.00 -2.39
N VAL A 192 3.63 13.34 -2.22
CA VAL A 192 3.84 12.37 -1.13
C VAL A 192 4.62 13.03 0.01
N VAL A 193 4.08 12.97 1.23
CA VAL A 193 4.75 13.37 2.46
C VAL A 193 5.06 12.13 3.28
N LEU A 194 6.35 11.80 3.40
CA LEU A 194 6.83 10.68 4.22
C LEU A 194 7.00 11.15 5.68
N VAL A 195 6.13 10.67 6.58
CA VAL A 195 6.08 11.12 7.98
C VAL A 195 7.35 10.74 8.77
N GLN A 196 7.99 9.61 8.43
CA GLN A 196 9.20 9.14 9.12
C GLN A 196 10.40 10.07 8.92
N GLN A 197 10.54 10.70 7.75
CA GLN A 197 11.67 11.59 7.47
C GLN A 197 11.54 12.94 8.19
N GLN A 198 10.32 13.43 8.37
CA GLN A 198 10.09 14.68 9.09
C GLN A 198 10.49 14.59 10.56
N HIS A 199 10.21 13.47 11.22
CA HIS A 199 10.60 13.27 12.62
C HIS A 199 12.12 13.24 12.79
N GLN A 200 12.86 12.56 11.90
CA GLN A 200 14.32 12.55 11.95
C GLN A 200 14.91 13.94 11.74
N GLN A 201 14.37 14.72 10.80
CA GLN A 201 14.83 16.09 10.55
C GLN A 201 14.51 17.03 11.72
N GLN A 202 13.33 16.91 12.31
CA GLN A 202 12.97 17.72 13.49
C GLN A 202 13.86 17.39 14.69
N GLN A 203 14.14 16.10 14.96
CA GLN A 203 15.04 15.71 16.04
C GLN A 203 16.47 16.24 15.83
N SER A 204 16.98 16.21 14.60
CA SER A 204 18.29 16.80 14.28
C SER A 204 18.32 18.32 14.47
N GLN A 205 17.23 19.02 14.15
CA GLN A 205 17.13 20.48 14.35
C GLN A 205 17.04 20.85 15.84
N SER A 206 16.28 20.10 16.64
CA SER A 206 16.17 20.32 18.08
C SER A 206 17.52 20.12 18.79
N GLN A 207 18.27 19.07 18.42
CA GLN A 207 19.60 18.83 18.99
C GLN A 207 20.63 19.91 18.65
N GLN A 208 20.54 20.51 17.46
CA GLN A 208 21.42 21.64 17.09
C GLN A 208 21.07 22.94 17.83
N GLN A 209 19.79 23.17 18.15
CA GLN A 209 19.38 24.34 18.94
C GLN A 209 19.77 24.22 20.41
N GLU A 210 19.74 23.02 20.98
CA GLU A 210 20.22 22.78 22.35
C GLU A 210 21.75 22.89 22.43
N ALA A 211 22.50 22.31 21.48
CA ALA A 211 23.95 22.39 21.46
C ALA A 211 24.48 23.83 21.24
N GLY A 212 23.77 24.66 20.47
CA GLY A 212 24.15 26.06 20.24
C GLY A 212 23.89 27.01 21.43
N SER A 213 23.16 26.55 22.45
CA SER A 213 22.80 27.37 23.62
C SER A 213 23.75 27.19 24.81
N GLU A 214 24.61 26.16 24.81
CA GLU A 214 25.53 25.89 25.93
C GLU A 214 26.92 26.54 25.78
N GLU A 215 27.32 27.01 24.60
CA GLU A 215 28.65 27.64 24.39
C GLU A 215 28.70 29.14 24.72
N GLY A 216 27.59 29.78 25.08
CA GLY A 216 27.55 31.21 25.44
C GLY A 216 27.78 31.55 26.92
N GLY A 217 27.96 30.56 27.80
CA GLY A 217 27.84 30.71 29.26
C GLY A 217 29.08 30.41 30.09
N ARG A 218 30.29 30.72 29.60
CA ARG A 218 31.51 30.73 30.45
C ARG A 218 32.15 32.11 30.44
N GLY A 219 31.58 33.01 31.22
CA GLY A 219 32.12 34.35 31.42
C GLY A 219 31.74 34.92 32.78
N ILE A 220 32.67 34.77 33.73
CA ILE A 220 32.89 35.63 34.90
C ILE A 220 31.94 35.41 36.09
N ALA A 221 32.53 34.85 37.14
CA ALA A 221 32.02 34.83 38.50
C ALA A 221 31.97 36.24 39.09
N GLY A 222 30.84 36.58 39.74
CA GLY A 222 30.78 37.70 40.68
C GLY A 222 29.39 38.27 40.88
N GLY A 223 28.85 38.11 42.09
CA GLY A 223 27.94 39.10 42.68
C GLY A 223 26.46 38.73 42.75
N ASP A 224 26.07 38.28 43.94
CA ASP A 224 24.83 38.46 44.70
C ASP A 224 23.62 39.20 44.08
N ASP A 225 22.44 38.65 44.42
CA ASP A 225 21.14 39.31 44.59
C ASP A 225 20.59 40.17 43.44
N ALA A 226 19.66 39.61 42.67
CA ALA A 226 18.32 40.19 42.46
C ALA A 226 17.50 39.36 41.46
N GLY A 227 16.24 39.09 41.82
CA GLY A 227 15.33 38.27 41.05
C GLY A 227 14.72 38.90 39.80
N SER A 228 13.97 38.04 39.10
CA SER A 228 12.74 38.37 38.37
C SER A 228 12.84 39.20 37.08
N TRP A 229 13.43 38.68 36.00
CA TRP A 229 13.32 39.33 34.67
C TRP A 229 13.06 38.42 33.45
N THR A 230 12.60 37.17 33.61
CA THR A 230 12.24 36.30 32.45
C THR A 230 10.79 36.43 31.97
N ARG A 231 10.01 37.38 32.50
CA ARG A 231 8.59 37.58 32.13
C ARG A 231 8.35 38.69 31.09
N TYR A 232 9.37 39.47 30.72
CA TYR A 232 9.19 40.64 29.82
C TYR A 232 9.49 40.38 28.33
N ASP A 233 10.23 39.34 27.97
CA ASP A 233 10.54 39.05 26.55
C ASP A 233 9.34 38.48 25.78
N SER A 234 8.36 37.90 26.47
CA SER A 234 7.14 37.37 25.83
C SER A 234 6.11 38.45 25.48
N LEU A 235 6.24 39.68 26.00
CA LEU A 235 5.31 40.79 25.70
C LEU A 235 5.76 41.66 24.52
N ARG A 236 7.05 41.66 24.14
CA ARG A 236 7.56 42.51 23.06
C ARG A 236 7.26 42.00 21.64
N LYS A 237 6.88 40.72 21.49
CA LYS A 237 6.48 40.13 20.19
C LYS A 237 5.00 40.34 19.83
N ARG A 238 4.17 40.88 20.73
CA ARG A 238 2.72 41.07 20.48
C ARG A 238 2.33 42.50 20.05
N ALA A 239 3.26 43.46 20.04
CA ALA A 239 2.98 44.88 19.75
C ALA A 239 3.16 45.31 18.28
N ASN A 240 3.66 44.45 17.39
CA ASN A 240 3.99 44.81 15.99
C ASN A 240 2.99 44.29 14.92
N ARG A 241 1.74 43.98 15.28
CA ARG A 241 0.73 43.48 14.30
C ARG A 241 -0.64 44.16 14.35
N SER A 242 -0.75 45.36 14.91
CA SER A 242 -2.02 46.10 14.94
C SER A 242 -1.84 47.56 14.54
N ALA A 243 -1.62 47.80 13.25
CA ALA A 243 -1.77 49.12 12.62
C ALA A 243 -1.96 48.98 11.10
N ALA A 244 -3.20 48.69 10.67
CA ALA A 244 -3.72 49.06 9.34
C ALA A 244 -5.22 48.71 9.25
N THR A 245 -6.06 49.50 9.91
CA THR A 245 -7.49 49.63 9.59
C THR A 245 -7.68 50.96 8.85
N LYS A 246 -8.10 50.89 7.58
CA LYS A 246 -8.86 51.91 6.85
C LYS A 246 -9.75 51.14 5.86
N SER A 247 -10.99 50.86 6.21
CA SER A 247 -12.18 51.73 6.08
C SER A 247 -12.67 51.86 4.63
N SER A 248 -13.72 51.13 4.30
CA SER A 248 -14.86 51.66 3.53
C SER A 248 -15.98 50.61 3.49
N GLU A 249 -17.00 50.85 4.30
CA GLU A 249 -18.35 50.33 4.11
C GLU A 249 -19.02 51.13 2.99
N SER A 250 -19.71 50.46 2.07
CA SER A 250 -20.85 51.04 1.36
C SER A 250 -21.73 49.93 0.80
N SER A 251 -22.98 49.97 1.21
CA SER A 251 -24.11 49.11 0.83
C SER A 251 -24.91 49.69 -0.35
N SER A 252 -25.46 48.83 -1.21
CA SER A 252 -26.73 48.93 -1.98
C SER A 252 -26.69 47.85 -3.09
N THR A 253 -27.56 46.84 -3.19
CA THR A 253 -29.00 46.74 -3.54
C THR A 253 -29.43 47.29 -4.92
N ASN A 254 -29.90 46.34 -5.75
CA ASN A 254 -30.92 46.37 -6.83
C ASN A 254 -30.48 46.47 -8.32
N SER A 255 -30.56 45.31 -9.00
CA SER A 255 -31.33 44.93 -10.23
C SER A 255 -31.14 45.71 -11.57
N PRO A 256 -31.79 45.29 -12.69
CA PRO A 256 -31.61 44.10 -13.53
C PRO A 256 -31.37 44.48 -15.04
N GLU A 257 -31.65 43.56 -15.98
CA GLU A 257 -31.85 43.76 -17.46
C GLU A 257 -30.65 43.70 -18.44
N SER A 258 -30.46 42.50 -19.00
CA SER A 258 -30.66 42.10 -20.42
C SER A 258 -30.02 42.80 -21.64
N THR A 259 -29.67 41.93 -22.61
CA THR A 259 -29.69 42.03 -24.09
C THR A 259 -28.41 42.38 -24.88
N ALA A 260 -28.37 41.81 -26.10
CA ALA A 260 -27.44 41.94 -27.23
C ALA A 260 -26.23 40.97 -27.23
N SER A 261 -26.29 39.83 -27.93
CA SER A 261 -26.18 39.63 -29.39
C SER A 261 -24.78 39.89 -29.96
N SER A 262 -24.10 38.85 -30.46
CA SER A 262 -23.32 38.97 -31.70
C SER A 262 -22.98 37.58 -32.25
N ASP A 263 -23.74 37.20 -33.28
CA ASP A 263 -23.36 36.19 -34.26
C ASP A 263 -22.23 36.72 -35.14
N SER A 264 -21.30 35.85 -35.55
CA SER A 264 -20.46 36.07 -36.73
C SER A 264 -20.03 34.71 -37.26
N GLU A 265 -20.74 34.28 -38.29
CA GLU A 265 -20.42 33.14 -39.14
C GLU A 265 -19.33 33.48 -40.17
N THR A 266 -18.57 32.45 -40.52
CA THR A 266 -17.95 32.17 -41.84
C THR A 266 -16.84 33.07 -42.41
N GLY A 267 -15.68 32.42 -42.61
CA GLY A 267 -14.69 32.75 -43.64
C GLY A 267 -13.67 31.62 -43.79
N PRO A 268 -13.55 30.95 -44.96
CA PRO A 268 -12.59 29.87 -45.19
C PRO A 268 -11.31 30.41 -45.85
N CYS A 269 -10.13 30.03 -45.34
CA CYS A 269 -8.82 30.20 -45.98
C CYS A 269 -7.99 28.95 -45.64
N SER A 270 -7.87 28.01 -46.58
CA SER A 270 -6.70 27.82 -47.44
C SER A 270 -5.44 27.36 -46.70
N LEU A 271 -5.32 26.03 -46.61
CA LEU A 271 -4.19 25.25 -47.12
C LEU A 271 -2.90 26.05 -47.37
N ASP A 272 -1.94 25.93 -46.45
CA ASP A 272 -0.53 25.89 -46.85
C ASP A 272 0.33 25.11 -45.85
N GLU A 273 1.30 24.41 -46.41
CA GLU A 273 2.19 23.44 -45.82
C GLU A 273 3.27 24.10 -44.95
N THR A 274 3.49 23.58 -43.74
CA THR A 274 4.83 23.40 -43.08
C THR A 274 4.66 22.92 -41.64
N MET A 275 4.31 21.63 -41.47
CA MET A 275 4.23 20.95 -40.17
C MET A 275 5.62 20.50 -39.70
N ALA A 276 6.40 21.43 -39.14
CA ALA A 276 7.57 21.13 -38.32
C ALA A 276 7.82 22.24 -37.28
N SER A 277 6.78 22.61 -36.52
CA SER A 277 6.93 23.46 -35.35
C SER A 277 7.03 22.64 -34.07
N SER A 278 8.22 22.73 -33.49
CA SER A 278 8.60 22.38 -32.12
C SER A 278 7.49 22.71 -31.11
N TYR A 279 6.72 21.70 -30.71
CA TYR A 279 5.86 21.75 -29.52
C TYR A 279 6.72 21.51 -28.26
N THR A 280 7.54 22.49 -27.90
CA THR A 280 7.97 22.67 -26.51
C THR A 280 6.89 23.50 -25.84
N ALA A 281 5.83 22.81 -25.41
CA ALA A 281 4.83 23.41 -24.54
C ALA A 281 5.50 23.68 -23.19
N ASP A 282 6.05 24.88 -23.04
CA ASP A 282 6.39 25.48 -21.75
C ASP A 282 5.09 25.75 -20.99
N SER A 283 4.51 24.67 -20.43
CA SER A 283 3.39 24.72 -19.49
C SER A 283 3.94 25.14 -18.12
N GLU A 284 4.51 26.33 -18.03
CA GLU A 284 4.80 26.96 -16.76
C GLU A 284 3.50 27.51 -16.14
N GLY A 285 3.22 27.09 -14.90
CA GLY A 285 2.73 28.04 -13.92
C GLY A 285 1.33 27.86 -13.34
N GLN A 286 0.54 26.86 -13.74
CA GLN A 286 -0.63 26.50 -12.94
C GLN A 286 -0.32 25.25 -12.14
N GLU A 287 0.15 25.45 -10.90
CA GLU A 287 0.23 24.43 -9.86
C GLU A 287 -1.18 23.89 -9.60
N VAL A 288 -1.66 23.01 -10.49
CA VAL A 288 -2.85 22.20 -10.26
C VAL A 288 -2.60 21.53 -8.92
N SER A 289 -3.38 21.92 -7.91
CA SER A 289 -3.12 21.62 -6.51
C SER A 289 -2.86 20.13 -6.35
N ALA A 290 -1.58 19.77 -6.24
CA ALA A 290 -1.18 18.38 -6.20
C ALA A 290 -1.73 17.81 -4.89
N ALA A 291 -2.74 16.95 -5.02
CA ALA A 291 -3.35 16.30 -3.88
C ALA A 291 -2.25 15.66 -3.04
N THR A 292 -2.25 15.98 -1.75
CA THR A 292 -1.20 15.54 -0.83
C THR A 292 -1.63 14.24 -0.15
N VAL A 293 -0.70 13.31 0.00
CA VAL A 293 -0.90 12.03 0.67
C VAL A 293 0.18 11.86 1.75
N ASN A 294 -0.25 11.52 2.96
CA ASN A 294 0.65 11.30 4.09
C ASN A 294 0.94 9.81 4.23
N VAL A 295 2.15 9.40 3.88
CA VAL A 295 2.59 8.00 3.91
C VAL A 295 3.40 7.73 5.18
N CYS A 296 2.92 6.80 5.99
CA CYS A 296 3.57 6.27 7.18
C CYS A 296 4.06 4.84 6.90
N ILE A 297 5.23 4.50 7.42
CA ILE A 297 5.81 3.16 7.31
C ILE A 297 5.69 2.50 8.68
N GLY A 298 4.98 1.37 8.72
CA GLY A 298 4.69 0.61 9.93
C GLY A 298 3.62 1.26 10.82
N ILE A 299 3.53 0.73 12.03
CA ILE A 299 2.66 1.18 13.12
C ILE A 299 3.39 2.25 13.94
N ASP A 300 3.10 3.53 13.71
CA ASP A 300 3.73 4.65 14.42
C ASP A 300 2.83 5.21 15.53
N ALA A 301 3.28 5.09 16.77
CA ALA A 301 2.60 5.59 17.97
C ALA A 301 2.52 7.13 18.02
N SER A 302 3.42 7.82 17.32
CA SER A 302 3.57 9.29 17.42
C SER A 302 2.42 10.06 16.77
N ARG A 303 1.63 9.40 15.91
CA ARG A 303 0.68 10.04 15.00
C ARG A 303 -0.57 10.60 15.70
N ARG A 304 -0.92 10.13 16.90
CA ARG A 304 -2.23 10.45 17.49
C ARG A 304 -2.28 11.80 18.21
N SER A 305 -1.15 12.31 18.71
CA SER A 305 -1.12 13.64 19.36
C SER A 305 -1.58 14.77 18.43
N ASP A 306 -1.42 14.61 17.11
CA ASP A 306 -1.83 15.63 16.14
C ASP A 306 -3.28 15.47 15.63
N ARG A 307 -3.85 14.26 15.68
CA ARG A 307 -5.23 14.01 15.21
C ARG A 307 -6.26 14.75 16.05
N THR A 308 -5.98 14.95 17.34
CA THR A 308 -6.82 15.72 18.27
C THR A 308 -6.59 17.23 18.18
N ARG A 309 -5.46 17.68 17.58
CA ARG A 309 -5.12 19.10 17.43
C ARG A 309 -5.56 19.70 16.10
N LEU A 310 -5.74 18.88 15.08
CA LEU A 310 -6.41 19.27 13.84
C LEU A 310 -7.92 19.19 14.04
N ALA A 311 -8.47 20.13 14.82
CA ALA A 311 -9.91 20.31 14.91
C ALA A 311 -10.48 20.48 13.48
N PRO A 312 -11.59 19.82 13.13
CA PRO A 312 -12.19 19.84 11.78
C PRO A 312 -12.74 21.20 11.33
N ASN A 313 -12.52 22.27 12.12
CA ASN A 313 -13.13 23.58 11.94
C ASN A 313 -12.22 24.61 11.24
N ALA A 314 -11.02 24.24 10.79
CA ALA A 314 -10.27 25.05 9.84
C ALA A 314 -10.90 24.90 8.44
N CYS A 315 -11.98 25.65 8.23
CA CYS A 315 -12.82 25.66 7.03
C CYS A 315 -11.96 25.77 5.75
N GLY A 316 -11.82 24.66 5.00
CA GLY A 316 -11.25 24.66 3.65
C GLY A 316 -10.09 23.70 3.37
N SER A 317 -9.51 23.00 4.35
CA SER A 317 -8.47 22.00 4.03
C SER A 317 -9.10 20.71 3.50
N THR A 318 -8.78 20.36 2.25
CA THR A 318 -9.18 19.08 1.65
C THR A 318 -8.69 17.91 2.51
N PRO A 319 -9.52 16.88 2.77
CA PRO A 319 -9.12 15.73 3.58
C PRO A 319 -7.89 15.05 2.96
N VAL A 320 -6.81 14.97 3.74
CA VAL A 320 -5.55 14.38 3.29
C VAL A 320 -5.60 12.86 3.54
N LEU A 321 -5.48 12.07 2.47
CA LEU A 321 -5.42 10.61 2.56
C LEU A 321 -4.24 10.18 3.44
N GLN A 322 -4.54 9.37 4.45
CA GLN A 322 -3.56 8.79 5.36
C GLN A 322 -3.23 7.37 4.93
N VAL A 323 -1.98 7.13 4.51
CA VAL A 323 -1.52 5.81 4.07
C VAL A 323 -0.61 5.20 5.14
N SER A 324 -0.89 3.97 5.56
CA SER A 324 -0.06 3.18 6.47
C SER A 324 0.43 1.94 5.74
N LEU A 325 1.74 1.86 5.53
CA LEU A 325 2.39 0.72 4.88
C LEU A 325 2.79 -0.30 5.95
N LEU A 326 2.02 -1.37 6.05
CA LEU A 326 2.17 -2.41 7.06
C LEU A 326 2.96 -3.60 6.52
N SER A 327 3.67 -4.27 7.42
CA SER A 327 4.43 -5.48 7.14
C SER A 327 4.04 -6.61 8.10
N ARG A 328 4.59 -7.82 7.90
CA ARG A 328 4.45 -8.92 8.86
C ARG A 328 4.91 -8.58 10.28
N GLN A 329 5.84 -7.65 10.44
CA GLN A 329 6.32 -7.22 11.76
C GLN A 329 5.26 -6.43 12.53
N ASP A 330 4.37 -5.75 11.80
CA ASP A 330 3.29 -4.92 12.32
C ASP A 330 2.04 -5.73 12.71
N GLY A 331 2.02 -7.03 12.42
CA GLY A 331 0.92 -7.93 12.78
C GLY A 331 1.03 -8.44 14.22
N GLN A 332 0.99 -9.77 14.34
CA GLN A 332 0.94 -10.47 15.63
C GLN A 332 2.14 -10.14 16.55
N LYS A 333 3.33 -9.91 16.00
CA LYS A 333 4.51 -9.57 16.81
C LYS A 333 4.32 -8.23 17.51
N ARG A 334 3.96 -7.19 16.77
CA ARG A 334 3.71 -5.85 17.35
C ARG A 334 2.57 -5.88 18.36
N PHE A 335 1.51 -6.64 18.09
CA PHE A 335 0.43 -6.84 19.06
C PHE A 335 0.95 -7.43 20.37
N LEU A 336 1.75 -8.51 20.29
CA LEU A 336 2.34 -9.13 21.47
C LEU A 336 3.27 -8.16 22.21
N ASP A 337 4.10 -7.39 21.50
CA ASP A 337 4.99 -6.40 22.12
C ASP A 337 4.19 -5.35 22.93
N ILE A 338 3.09 -4.84 22.36
CA ILE A 338 2.22 -3.86 23.04
C ILE A 338 1.52 -4.51 24.25
N VAL A 339 0.94 -5.70 24.07
CA VAL A 339 0.25 -6.41 25.16
C VAL A 339 1.22 -6.77 26.28
N SER A 340 2.42 -7.24 25.96
CA SER A 340 3.47 -7.52 26.95
C SER A 340 3.85 -6.25 27.72
N SER A 341 4.02 -5.12 27.05
CA SER A 341 4.30 -3.85 27.70
C SER A 341 3.15 -3.42 28.64
N LEU A 342 1.90 -3.61 28.24
CA LEU A 342 0.73 -3.32 29.08
C LEU A 342 0.69 -4.24 30.31
N ILE A 343 0.96 -5.53 30.14
CA ILE A 343 1.03 -6.50 31.25
C ILE A 343 2.14 -6.11 32.23
N GLU A 344 3.32 -5.73 31.73
CA GLU A 344 4.44 -5.27 32.56
C GLU A 344 4.07 -3.99 33.33
N GLN A 345 3.43 -3.02 32.66
CA GLN A 345 2.97 -1.79 33.30
C GLN A 345 1.95 -2.09 34.40
N GLN A 346 0.99 -2.98 34.15
CA GLN A 346 0.00 -3.38 35.15
C GLN A 346 0.62 -4.18 36.30
N ALA A 347 1.54 -5.11 36.03
CA ALA A 347 2.25 -5.86 37.06
C ALA A 347 3.08 -4.93 37.95
N THR A 348 3.74 -3.94 37.35
CA THR A 348 4.48 -2.90 38.06
C THR A 348 3.55 -2.05 38.91
N SER A 349 2.42 -1.60 38.34
CA SER A 349 1.40 -0.86 39.08
C SER A 349 0.89 -1.66 40.28
N TYR A 350 0.53 -2.93 40.10
CA TYR A 350 0.08 -3.81 41.16
C TYR A 350 1.14 -4.00 42.26
N LEU A 351 2.41 -4.17 41.88
CA LEU A 351 3.51 -4.27 42.84
C LEU A 351 3.63 -3.01 43.70
N TYR A 352 3.62 -1.82 43.10
CA TYR A 352 3.86 -0.57 43.82
C TYR A 352 2.62 -0.02 44.56
N THR A 353 1.43 -0.28 44.04
CA THR A 353 0.17 0.27 44.60
C THR A 353 -0.50 -0.69 45.58
N VAL A 354 -0.32 -2.01 45.41
CA VAL A 354 -0.97 -3.02 46.26
C VAL A 354 0.02 -3.73 47.16
N LEU A 355 1.02 -4.40 46.58
CA LEU A 355 1.90 -5.30 47.35
C LEU A 355 2.85 -4.52 48.28
N MET A 356 3.55 -3.51 47.76
CA MET A 356 4.53 -2.74 48.54
C MET A 356 3.91 -1.99 49.72
N PRO A 357 2.75 -1.32 49.60
CA PRO A 357 2.10 -0.67 50.74
C PRO A 357 1.65 -1.66 51.81
N ASP A 358 1.05 -2.79 51.41
CA ASP A 358 0.61 -3.83 52.36
C ASP A 358 1.80 -4.44 53.12
N MET A 359 2.92 -4.69 52.42
CA MET A 359 4.15 -5.17 53.04
C MET A 359 4.74 -4.16 54.04
N LYS A 360 4.75 -2.87 53.69
CA LYS A 360 5.23 -1.79 54.57
C LYS A 360 4.33 -1.64 55.80
N ALA A 361 3.01 -1.66 55.63
CA ALA A 361 2.04 -1.56 56.72
C ALA A 361 2.17 -2.74 57.70
N HIS A 362 2.39 -3.95 57.19
CA HIS A 362 2.67 -5.12 58.02
C HIS A 362 4.00 -5.00 58.77
N ALA A 363 5.06 -4.56 58.08
CA ALA A 363 6.37 -4.36 58.71
C ALA A 363 6.32 -3.33 59.86
N SER A 364 5.56 -2.24 59.69
CA SER A 364 5.37 -1.24 60.76
C SER A 364 4.54 -1.73 61.94
N SER A 365 3.73 -2.78 61.77
CA SER A 365 2.85 -3.31 62.84
C SER A 365 3.59 -4.19 63.86
N GLY A 366 4.88 -4.50 63.64
CA GLY A 366 5.66 -5.43 64.48
C GLY A 366 5.21 -6.90 64.38
N LYS A 367 4.18 -7.22 63.59
CA LYS A 367 3.73 -8.59 63.37
C LYS A 367 4.67 -9.30 62.39
N ARG A 368 4.94 -10.59 62.63
CA ARG A 368 5.70 -11.44 61.70
C ARG A 368 4.99 -11.46 60.35
N PHE A 369 5.72 -11.09 59.28
CA PHE A 369 5.20 -11.15 57.92
C PHE A 369 4.80 -12.59 57.58
N SER A 370 3.55 -12.77 57.16
CA SER A 370 3.05 -14.05 56.65
C SER A 370 2.40 -13.85 55.29
N SER A 371 2.98 -14.44 54.26
CA SER A 371 2.42 -14.40 52.92
C SER A 371 1.03 -15.05 52.86
N SER A 372 0.75 -16.04 53.71
CA SER A 372 -0.54 -16.72 53.75
C SER A 372 -1.66 -15.84 54.31
N SER A 373 -1.38 -14.94 55.26
CA SER A 373 -2.41 -14.04 55.81
C SER A 373 -2.78 -12.94 54.83
N LEU A 374 -1.82 -12.47 54.03
CA LEU A 374 -2.04 -11.45 53.01
C LEU A 374 -2.57 -11.99 51.70
N ARG A 375 -2.31 -13.27 51.39
CA ARG A 375 -2.69 -13.91 50.12
C ARG A 375 -4.16 -13.72 49.76
N LYS A 376 -5.08 -13.86 50.72
CA LYS A 376 -6.52 -13.70 50.44
C LYS A 376 -6.84 -12.28 50.02
N SER A 377 -6.31 -11.28 50.74
CA SER A 377 -6.48 -9.87 50.39
C SER A 377 -5.85 -9.53 49.04
N TRP A 378 -4.62 -10.00 48.79
CA TRP A 378 -3.93 -9.83 47.52
C TRP A 378 -4.68 -10.47 46.36
N MET A 379 -5.21 -11.68 46.52
CA MET A 379 -6.03 -12.32 45.48
C MET A 379 -7.29 -11.48 45.18
N THR A 380 -8.01 -11.01 46.19
CA THR A 380 -9.20 -10.16 45.97
C THR A 380 -8.85 -8.84 45.29
N LYS A 381 -7.74 -8.18 45.68
CA LYS A 381 -7.29 -6.93 45.04
C LYS A 381 -6.82 -7.18 43.60
N ARG A 382 -6.14 -8.29 43.34
CA ARG A 382 -5.75 -8.71 41.99
C ARG A 382 -6.98 -8.96 41.13
N ASP A 383 -7.96 -9.70 41.64
CA ASP A 383 -9.17 -10.03 40.89
C ASP A 383 -9.95 -8.75 40.52
N SER A 384 -10.00 -7.76 41.43
CA SER A 384 -10.54 -6.42 41.14
C SER A 384 -9.77 -5.71 40.02
N LEU A 385 -8.44 -5.69 40.07
CA LEU A 385 -7.60 -5.04 39.06
C LEU A 385 -7.74 -5.75 37.70
N THR A 386 -7.80 -7.08 37.69
CA THR A 386 -8.03 -7.83 36.45
C THR A 386 -9.45 -7.69 35.91
N ALA A 387 -10.44 -7.32 36.74
CA ALA A 387 -11.79 -7.06 36.28
C ALA A 387 -11.90 -5.72 35.52
N GLU A 388 -10.95 -4.80 35.73
CA GLU A 388 -10.87 -3.53 34.99
C GLU A 388 -10.39 -3.75 33.54
N LEU A 389 -9.61 -4.81 33.29
CA LEU A 389 -9.13 -5.20 31.97
C LEU A 389 -10.30 -5.60 31.06
N SER A 390 -10.79 -4.61 30.31
CA SER A 390 -11.85 -4.79 29.32
C SER A 390 -11.30 -4.79 27.89
N VAL A 391 -12.08 -5.35 26.96
CA VAL A 391 -11.76 -5.28 25.52
C VAL A 391 -11.63 -3.84 25.06
N ALA A 392 -12.47 -2.93 25.57
CA ALA A 392 -12.43 -1.50 25.25
C ALA A 392 -11.16 -0.82 25.76
N GLU A 393 -10.65 -1.21 26.93
CA GLU A 393 -9.38 -0.69 27.44
C GLU A 393 -8.19 -1.18 26.62
N LEU A 394 -8.21 -2.46 26.22
CA LEU A 394 -7.20 -3.01 25.32
C LEU A 394 -7.25 -2.32 23.94
N ASP A 395 -8.45 -2.11 23.38
CA ASP A 395 -8.65 -1.36 22.14
C ASP A 395 -8.06 0.05 22.24
N ARG A 396 -8.38 0.78 23.31
CA ARG A 396 -7.84 2.12 23.56
C ARG A 396 -6.31 2.08 23.62
N SER A 397 -5.75 1.13 24.37
CA SER A 397 -4.30 1.00 24.57
C SER A 397 -3.57 0.63 23.28
N LEU A 398 -4.14 -0.25 22.46
CA LEU A 398 -3.60 -0.60 21.15
C LEU A 398 -3.61 0.62 20.21
N LEU A 399 -4.73 1.35 20.14
CA LEU A 399 -4.84 2.56 19.33
C LEU A 399 -3.90 3.68 19.82
N GLU A 400 -3.70 3.83 21.13
CA GLU A 400 -2.72 4.76 21.72
C GLU A 400 -1.28 4.38 21.37
N ALA A 401 -0.97 3.07 21.34
CA ALA A 401 0.32 2.56 20.88
C ALA A 401 0.50 2.61 19.34
N GLY A 402 -0.46 3.20 18.63
CA GLY A 402 -0.45 3.41 17.18
C GLY A 402 -0.93 2.21 16.37
N TYR A 403 -1.40 1.13 17.01
CA TYR A 403 -1.88 -0.08 16.34
C TYR A 403 -2.98 0.25 15.32
N THR A 404 -3.10 -0.56 14.27
CA THR A 404 -4.04 -0.25 13.19
C THR A 404 -5.48 -0.23 13.71
N ASP A 405 -6.24 0.74 13.20
CA ASP A 405 -7.69 0.85 13.44
C ASP A 405 -8.45 -0.25 12.68
N GLU A 406 -9.74 -0.38 12.99
CA GLU A 406 -10.68 -1.30 12.35
C GLU A 406 -11.07 -0.80 10.95
N PRO A 407 -10.65 -1.49 9.86
CA PRO A 407 -11.03 -1.10 8.51
C PRO A 407 -12.48 -1.47 8.21
N ASP A 408 -13.15 -0.63 7.42
CA ASP A 408 -14.49 -0.92 6.91
C ASP A 408 -14.46 -2.07 5.89
N LEU A 409 -13.42 -2.07 5.04
CA LEU A 409 -13.23 -3.03 3.95
C LEU A 409 -11.79 -3.51 3.90
N LEU A 410 -11.58 -4.83 3.84
CA LEU A 410 -10.29 -5.47 3.59
C LEU A 410 -10.30 -6.18 2.24
N VAL A 411 -9.43 -5.75 1.33
CA VAL A 411 -9.23 -6.35 0.00
C VAL A 411 -8.01 -7.27 0.04
N VAL A 412 -8.17 -8.54 -0.30
CA VAL A 412 -7.05 -9.47 -0.47
C VAL A 412 -6.78 -9.64 -1.96
N PHE A 413 -5.63 -9.13 -2.42
CA PHE A 413 -5.23 -9.17 -3.83
C PHE A 413 -4.02 -10.08 -4.05
N GLY A 414 -4.04 -10.86 -5.13
CA GLY A 414 -2.86 -11.58 -5.61
C GLY A 414 -2.71 -13.03 -5.14
N GLU A 415 -3.70 -13.58 -4.45
CA GLU A 415 -3.65 -14.97 -3.98
C GLU A 415 -3.99 -15.97 -5.11
N ARG A 416 -3.44 -17.18 -5.00
CA ARG A 416 -3.76 -18.28 -5.94
C ARG A 416 -5.17 -18.80 -5.63
N ALA A 417 -5.95 -19.02 -6.68
CA ALA A 417 -7.30 -19.60 -6.58
C ALA A 417 -7.31 -20.84 -5.66
N GLY A 418 -8.15 -20.80 -4.62
CA GLY A 418 -8.44 -21.95 -3.75
C GLY A 418 -7.97 -21.87 -2.30
N LEU A 419 -7.10 -20.91 -1.95
CA LEU A 419 -6.80 -20.58 -0.54
C LEU A 419 -7.18 -19.12 -0.30
N ARG A 420 -7.69 -18.83 0.90
CA ARG A 420 -7.96 -17.47 1.36
C ARG A 420 -7.14 -17.26 2.62
N LYS A 421 -6.13 -16.40 2.56
CA LYS A 421 -5.22 -16.14 3.67
C LYS A 421 -5.05 -14.64 3.87
N LEU A 422 -4.91 -14.25 5.13
CA LEU A 422 -4.63 -12.86 5.51
C LEU A 422 -3.12 -12.59 5.62
N TYR A 423 -2.28 -13.58 5.32
CA TYR A 423 -0.81 -13.47 5.26
C TYR A 423 -0.11 -12.93 6.53
N GLY A 424 -0.82 -12.86 7.67
CA GLY A 424 -0.32 -12.27 8.90
C GLY A 424 -0.72 -10.81 9.10
N PHE A 425 -1.69 -10.30 8.34
CA PHE A 425 -2.36 -9.03 8.60
C PHE A 425 -2.87 -8.98 10.06
N PRO A 426 -2.78 -7.82 10.74
CA PRO A 426 -3.32 -7.63 12.09
C PRO A 426 -4.74 -8.22 12.27
N ALA A 427 -4.89 -9.23 13.12
CA ALA A 427 -6.17 -9.94 13.28
C ALA A 427 -7.16 -9.19 14.19
N TRP A 428 -6.66 -8.52 15.23
CA TRP A 428 -7.46 -7.77 16.20
C TRP A 428 -8.46 -6.76 15.59
N PRO A 429 -8.09 -5.92 14.60
CA PRO A 429 -9.01 -4.95 13.98
C PRO A 429 -10.07 -5.57 13.05
N LEU A 430 -10.09 -6.88 12.80
CA LEU A 430 -10.95 -7.49 11.78
C LEU A 430 -12.28 -8.04 12.30
N ARG A 431 -12.82 -7.48 13.39
CA ARG A 431 -13.98 -8.05 14.08
C ARG A 431 -15.27 -7.83 13.30
N VAL A 432 -15.43 -6.65 12.70
CA VAL A 432 -16.58 -6.27 11.87
C VAL A 432 -16.20 -5.81 10.46
N THR A 433 -14.93 -5.97 10.07
CA THR A 433 -14.44 -5.64 8.72
C THR A 433 -15.06 -6.53 7.64
N ASP A 434 -15.52 -5.91 6.55
CA ASP A 434 -15.98 -6.65 5.37
C ASP A 434 -14.80 -7.16 4.55
N LEU A 435 -14.86 -8.44 4.14
CA LEU A 435 -13.79 -9.09 3.39
C LEU A 435 -14.13 -9.17 1.89
N PHE A 436 -13.29 -8.53 1.08
CA PHE A 436 -13.31 -8.66 -0.37
C PHE A 436 -12.17 -9.54 -0.87
N PHE A 437 -12.56 -10.56 -1.63
CA PHE A 437 -11.66 -11.44 -2.34
C PHE A 437 -12.30 -11.71 -3.70
N ASP A 438 -11.55 -11.45 -4.77
CA ASP A 438 -11.99 -11.76 -6.12
C ASP A 438 -11.26 -13.02 -6.62
N PRO A 439 -11.98 -14.15 -6.81
CA PRO A 439 -11.39 -15.41 -7.24
C PRO A 439 -10.85 -15.38 -8.67
N ASP A 440 -11.34 -14.46 -9.50
CA ASP A 440 -10.97 -14.33 -10.91
C ASP A 440 -9.74 -13.44 -11.10
N THR A 441 -9.28 -12.80 -10.02
CA THR A 441 -8.08 -11.97 -10.02
C THR A 441 -6.86 -12.80 -10.39
N ASN A 442 -6.25 -12.47 -11.54
CA ASN A 442 -5.01 -13.08 -11.93
C ASN A 442 -3.86 -12.51 -11.07
N ALA A 443 -3.29 -13.33 -10.19
CA ALA A 443 -2.13 -12.97 -9.37
C ALA A 443 -0.94 -12.41 -10.17
N LYS A 444 -0.83 -12.70 -11.48
CA LYS A 444 0.24 -12.17 -12.32
C LYS A 444 -0.02 -10.72 -12.79
N ARG A 445 -1.28 -10.26 -12.76
CA ARG A 445 -1.65 -8.89 -13.13
C ARG A 445 -1.21 -7.90 -12.04
N ALA A 446 -1.00 -6.65 -12.43
CA ALA A 446 -0.91 -5.53 -11.52
C ALA A 446 -2.30 -5.19 -10.95
N TYR A 447 -2.36 -4.54 -9.80
CA TYR A 447 -3.62 -4.10 -9.20
C TYR A 447 -4.28 -3.05 -10.10
N GLY A 448 -5.50 -3.32 -10.56
CA GLY A 448 -6.21 -2.49 -11.51
C GLY A 448 -7.37 -1.70 -10.91
N ALA A 449 -7.83 -0.70 -11.66
CA ALA A 449 -9.05 0.04 -11.36
C ALA A 449 -10.30 -0.88 -11.32
N SER A 450 -10.32 -1.95 -12.11
CA SER A 450 -11.41 -2.94 -12.12
C SER A 450 -11.55 -3.65 -10.79
N ASP A 451 -10.41 -4.05 -10.21
CA ASP A 451 -10.35 -4.80 -8.95
C ASP A 451 -10.84 -3.89 -7.80
N PHE A 452 -10.46 -2.62 -7.87
CA PHE A 452 -10.88 -1.59 -6.92
C PHE A 452 -12.39 -1.29 -7.00
N VAL A 453 -12.92 -1.04 -8.20
CA VAL A 453 -14.36 -0.78 -8.39
C VAL A 453 -15.19 -1.99 -8.01
N ALA A 454 -14.73 -3.21 -8.31
CA ALA A 454 -15.38 -4.45 -7.87
C ALA A 454 -15.46 -4.53 -6.34
N ALA A 455 -14.39 -4.17 -5.64
CA ALA A 455 -14.34 -4.14 -4.18
C ALA A 455 -15.35 -3.13 -3.60
N LEU A 456 -15.37 -1.90 -4.11
CA LEU A 456 -16.29 -0.86 -3.64
C LEU A 456 -17.76 -1.19 -3.97
N THR A 457 -18.01 -1.77 -5.14
CA THR A 457 -19.36 -2.23 -5.53
C THR A 457 -19.85 -3.34 -4.61
N LYS A 458 -18.96 -4.25 -4.19
CA LYS A 458 -19.32 -5.28 -3.21
C LYS A 458 -19.64 -4.65 -1.85
N LEU A 459 -18.82 -3.71 -1.37
CA LEU A 459 -19.10 -2.99 -0.12
C LEU A 459 -20.45 -2.25 -0.16
N GLY A 460 -20.79 -1.61 -1.27
CA GLY A 460 -22.09 -0.93 -1.46
C GLY A 460 -23.30 -1.85 -1.37
N LYS A 461 -23.13 -3.16 -1.56
CA LYS A 461 -24.18 -4.17 -1.45
C LYS A 461 -24.23 -4.86 -0.09
N MET A 462 -23.26 -4.60 0.79
CA MET A 462 -23.14 -5.30 2.07
C MET A 462 -23.91 -4.56 3.17
N GLU A 463 -24.62 -5.34 3.99
CA GLU A 463 -25.34 -4.86 5.17
C GLU A 463 -24.75 -5.55 6.41
N GLN A 464 -24.16 -4.76 7.30
CA GLN A 464 -23.60 -5.26 8.55
C GLN A 464 -24.71 -5.33 9.61
N ARG A 465 -25.04 -6.55 10.04
CA ARG A 465 -26.10 -6.80 11.03
C ARG A 465 -25.62 -6.89 12.48
N TYR A 466 -24.31 -6.90 12.71
CA TYR A 466 -23.69 -6.95 14.04
C TYR A 466 -24.28 -8.04 14.97
N GLY A 467 -24.68 -9.19 14.41
CA GLY A 467 -25.26 -10.31 15.16
C GLY A 467 -26.75 -10.20 15.51
N ARG A 468 -27.46 -9.17 15.03
CA ARG A 468 -28.94 -9.05 15.09
C ARG A 468 -29.58 -9.68 13.86
#